data_AF-A0A6B2UI06-F1
#
_entry.id   AF-A0A6B2UI06-F1
#
_cell.length_a   1.000
_cell.length_b   1.000
_cell.length_c   1.000
_cell.angle_alpha   90.00
_cell.angle_beta   90.00
_cell.angle_gamma   90.00
#
_symmetry.space_group_name_H-M   'P 1'
#
loop_
_entity.id
_entity.type
_entity.pdbx_description
1 polymer ?
#
loop_
_entity_poly.entity_id
_entity_poly.type
_entity_poly.pdbx_seq_one_letter_code
_entity_poly.pdbx_strand_id
1 'polypeptide(L)'
;MSCNDCCPPIIFGTASGGTPGPQGPPGPAGPQGPGACVSADPGNALQEGTDGCLYVAEPTAPEVCVAADSADVLAVDADGCLSLTTDPSGPIRPGEAGLTLCLSEDPGQTAALDDDGCLLVTGGPAALPLVTMTAAVEVFTADGQFDPASYPGLQYVRVRVQGAGGGSTGSGSNAGPVGSDWVSIGVAGGGGAYAESLLNAADLTGPIAVTVGAGGAGSAVNVNAGAGGGSAFGTLVTAPGGLGGQYIGTGVPASWDDARARFNQSGGFGGVGQLRIPGGSASPGFAIGGRVFNDSTLVTNGQAIGTKISVGGGGGGSVLGAASRGGLSSSGAGDEPTIGVGGALGYGGGAPAPASASGAGVGGGTPSPAQMGRDGAPGVVVVEVYQLQVTAA
;
A
#
# COMPACT_ATOMS: atom_id res chain seq x y z
N MET A 1 -25.49 -7.53 -1.36
CA MET A 1 -24.32 -8.43 -1.39
C MET A 1 -24.69 -9.64 -0.53
N SER A 2 -24.76 -10.84 -1.12
CA SER A 2 -25.12 -12.07 -0.38
C SER A 2 -23.90 -12.64 0.33
N CYS A 3 -24.00 -12.86 1.65
CA CYS A 3 -22.99 -13.50 2.48
C CYS A 3 -22.95 -15.02 2.22
N ASN A 4 -22.27 -15.46 1.16
CA ASN A 4 -22.25 -16.88 0.76
C ASN A 4 -21.01 -17.69 1.16
N ASP A 5 -19.99 -17.14 1.84
CA ASP A 5 -18.71 -17.87 2.02
C ASP A 5 -18.08 -17.84 3.42
N CYS A 6 -18.83 -17.55 4.50
CA CYS A 6 -18.28 -17.53 5.85
C CYS A 6 -18.96 -18.58 6.75
N CYS A 7 -18.36 -19.78 6.82
CA CYS A 7 -18.27 -20.71 7.96
C CYS A 7 -18.51 -22.19 7.57
N PRO A 8 -17.54 -23.10 7.80
CA PRO A 8 -17.82 -24.53 7.77
C PRO A 8 -18.68 -24.97 8.98
N PRO A 9 -19.47 -26.05 8.87
CA PRO A 9 -20.30 -26.52 9.98
C PRO A 9 -19.44 -27.00 11.16
N ILE A 10 -19.78 -26.53 12.36
CA ILE A 10 -19.17 -26.97 13.62
C ILE A 10 -19.79 -28.32 14.00
N ILE A 11 -18.99 -29.40 13.98
CA ILE A 11 -19.40 -30.73 14.46
C ILE A 11 -18.88 -30.89 15.88
N PHE A 12 -19.79 -30.96 16.87
CA PHE A 12 -19.44 -31.26 18.25
C PHE A 12 -19.11 -32.74 18.42
N GLY A 13 -17.82 -33.08 18.45
CA GLY A 13 -17.34 -34.42 18.81
C GLY A 13 -17.17 -34.56 20.31
N THR A 14 -17.85 -35.53 20.92
CA THR A 14 -17.68 -35.86 22.35
C THR A 14 -16.33 -36.54 22.58
N ALA A 15 -15.59 -36.05 23.58
CA ALA A 15 -14.26 -36.53 23.92
C ALA A 15 -14.28 -37.97 24.46
N SER A 16 -13.89 -38.93 23.64
CA SER A 16 -13.37 -40.22 24.10
C SER A 16 -12.20 -40.64 23.20
N GLY A 17 -11.08 -41.02 23.82
CA GLY A 17 -9.74 -40.99 23.24
C GLY A 17 -9.40 -42.11 22.25
N GLY A 18 -10.13 -42.19 21.14
CA GLY A 18 -9.76 -42.98 19.97
C GLY A 18 -9.12 -42.09 18.90
N THR A 19 -7.96 -42.49 18.36
CA THR A 19 -7.37 -41.86 17.16
C THR A 19 -8.39 -41.92 16.00
N PRO A 20 -8.76 -40.77 15.38
CA PRO A 20 -9.75 -40.75 14.31
C PRO A 20 -9.33 -41.62 13.12
N GLY A 21 -10.22 -42.51 12.68
CA GLY A 21 -10.04 -43.25 11.44
C GLY A 21 -10.03 -42.33 10.21
N PRO A 22 -9.51 -42.79 9.06
CA PRO A 22 -9.48 -42.01 7.83
C PRO A 22 -10.88 -41.55 7.46
N GLN A 23 -11.00 -40.26 7.16
CA GLN A 23 -12.27 -39.59 6.88
C GLN A 23 -12.91 -40.21 5.63
N GLY A 24 -14.14 -40.70 5.78
CA GLY A 24 -14.91 -41.24 4.66
C GLY A 24 -15.23 -40.17 3.61
N PRO A 25 -15.55 -40.57 2.36
CA PRO A 25 -15.90 -39.62 1.30
C PRO A 25 -17.09 -38.74 1.73
N PRO A 26 -17.09 -37.44 1.37
CA PRO A 26 -18.15 -36.52 1.73
C PRO A 26 -19.51 -37.04 1.28
N GLY A 27 -20.47 -37.09 2.20
CA GLY A 27 -21.86 -37.39 1.87
C GLY A 27 -22.46 -36.31 0.95
N PRO A 28 -23.54 -36.63 0.21
CA PRO A 28 -24.22 -35.66 -0.64
C PRO A 28 -24.67 -34.45 0.18
N ALA A 29 -24.46 -33.25 -0.36
CA ALA A 29 -24.86 -32.00 0.26
C ALA A 29 -26.38 -32.01 0.53
N GLY A 30 -26.76 -31.84 1.79
CA GLY A 30 -28.16 -31.64 2.16
C GLY A 30 -28.72 -30.33 1.58
N PRO A 31 -30.05 -30.18 1.49
CA PRO A 31 -30.67 -28.95 1.03
C PRO A 31 -30.24 -27.76 1.93
N GLN A 32 -29.85 -26.66 1.31
CA GLN A 32 -29.46 -25.43 2.01
C GLN A 32 -30.66 -24.85 2.77
N GLY A 33 -30.65 -24.99 4.10
CA GLY A 33 -31.50 -24.20 4.98
C GLY A 33 -30.92 -22.80 5.21
N PRO A 34 -31.73 -21.82 5.64
CA PRO A 34 -31.24 -20.50 6.04
C PRO A 34 -30.29 -20.63 7.24
N GLY A 35 -29.00 -20.33 7.04
CA GLY A 35 -28.01 -20.29 8.10
C GLY A 35 -28.06 -18.95 8.84
N ALA A 36 -28.05 -18.99 10.18
CA ALA A 36 -27.86 -17.80 11.01
C ALA A 36 -26.36 -17.50 11.14
N CYS A 37 -25.93 -16.29 10.76
CA CYS A 37 -24.57 -15.82 10.99
C CYS A 37 -24.52 -15.13 12.36
N VAL A 38 -23.63 -15.55 13.26
CA VAL A 38 -23.41 -14.90 14.56
C VAL A 38 -22.02 -14.27 14.55
N SER A 39 -21.91 -13.00 14.96
CA SER A 39 -20.66 -12.25 14.96
C SER A 39 -19.62 -12.88 15.90
N ALA A 40 -18.34 -12.76 15.55
CA ALA A 40 -17.21 -13.21 16.38
C ALA A 40 -16.74 -12.15 17.40
N ASP A 41 -17.43 -11.01 17.49
CA ASP A 41 -17.06 -9.94 18.42
C ASP A 41 -17.22 -10.39 19.89
N PRO A 42 -16.26 -10.04 20.78
CA PRO A 42 -16.37 -10.33 22.21
C PRO A 42 -17.63 -9.66 22.80
N GLY A 43 -18.57 -10.47 23.29
CA GLY A 43 -19.86 -10.01 23.84
C GLY A 43 -21.08 -10.55 23.11
N ASN A 44 -20.95 -10.99 21.86
CA ASN A 44 -22.02 -11.62 21.09
C ASN A 44 -22.09 -13.14 21.33
N ALA A 45 -22.25 -13.55 22.59
CA ALA A 45 -22.44 -14.96 22.93
C ALA A 45 -23.92 -15.36 22.76
N LEU A 46 -24.17 -16.43 22.00
CA LEU A 46 -25.47 -17.10 21.98
C LEU A 46 -25.72 -17.70 23.37
N GLN A 47 -26.84 -17.33 23.99
CA GLN A 47 -27.28 -17.87 25.28
C GLN A 47 -28.56 -18.67 25.08
N GLU A 48 -28.69 -19.78 25.80
CA GLU A 48 -29.90 -20.59 25.80
C GLU A 48 -30.90 -19.96 26.80
N GLY A 49 -32.03 -19.51 26.27
CA GLY A 49 -33.14 -18.98 27.05
C GLY A 49 -33.82 -20.07 27.88
N THR A 50 -34.57 -19.66 28.89
CA THR A 50 -35.33 -20.57 29.76
C THR A 50 -36.45 -21.33 29.03
N ASP A 51 -36.77 -20.92 27.81
CA ASP A 51 -37.71 -21.55 26.89
C ASP A 51 -37.04 -22.54 25.91
N GLY A 52 -35.71 -22.71 25.99
CA GLY A 52 -34.94 -23.58 25.10
C GLY A 52 -34.62 -22.96 23.73
N CYS A 53 -34.88 -21.66 23.54
CA CYS A 53 -34.47 -20.94 22.34
C CYS A 53 -33.09 -20.26 22.53
N LEU A 54 -32.32 -20.11 21.46
CA LEU A 54 -31.04 -19.38 21.50
C LEU A 54 -31.26 -17.89 21.22
N TYR A 55 -30.77 -17.02 22.09
CA TYR A 55 -30.82 -15.57 21.93
C TYR A 55 -29.43 -14.95 21.92
N VAL A 56 -29.29 -13.80 21.26
CA VAL A 56 -28.12 -12.93 21.38
C VAL A 56 -28.50 -11.86 22.40
N ALA A 57 -27.79 -11.80 23.53
CA ALA A 57 -28.02 -10.75 24.53
C ALA A 57 -27.73 -9.39 23.89
N GLU A 58 -28.63 -8.41 24.04
CA GLU A 58 -28.34 -7.05 23.62
C GLU A 58 -27.06 -6.57 24.33
N PRO A 59 -26.09 -5.98 23.61
CA PRO A 59 -24.87 -5.52 24.23
C PRO A 59 -25.23 -4.42 25.24
N THR A 60 -24.98 -4.69 26.53
CA THR A 60 -25.09 -3.69 27.59
C THR A 60 -24.14 -2.55 27.25
N ALA A 61 -24.66 -1.32 27.19
CA ALA A 61 -23.83 -0.15 26.92
C ALA A 61 -22.70 -0.07 27.98
N PRO A 62 -21.49 0.38 27.62
CA PRO A 62 -20.44 0.58 28.60
C PRO A 62 -20.87 1.67 29.59
N GLU A 63 -21.33 1.25 30.77
CA GLU A 63 -21.60 2.13 31.90
C GLU A 63 -20.31 2.37 32.69
N VAL A 64 -20.08 3.63 33.04
CA VAL A 64 -19.02 4.01 33.97
C VAL A 64 -19.64 4.03 35.37
N CYS A 65 -19.54 2.91 36.08
CA CYS A 65 -19.99 2.82 37.46
C CYS A 65 -18.90 3.36 38.41
N VAL A 66 -19.23 4.36 39.23
CA VAL A 66 -18.39 4.80 40.36
C VAL A 66 -18.94 4.14 41.61
N ALA A 67 -18.11 3.38 42.33
CA ALA A 67 -18.56 2.56 43.46
C ALA A 67 -19.02 3.41 44.66
N ALA A 68 -20.26 3.18 45.12
CA ALA A 68 -20.95 3.93 46.17
C ALA A 68 -20.32 3.83 47.57
N ASP A 69 -19.34 2.96 47.75
CA ASP A 69 -18.64 2.66 49.01
C ASP A 69 -17.22 3.24 49.06
N SER A 70 -16.78 3.98 48.04
CA SER A 70 -15.55 4.76 48.12
C SER A 70 -15.82 6.09 48.85
N ALA A 71 -15.01 6.40 49.85
CA ALA A 71 -15.08 7.66 50.60
C ALA A 71 -14.63 8.90 49.78
N ASP A 72 -14.65 8.81 48.45
CA ASP A 72 -14.27 9.87 47.53
C ASP A 72 -15.45 10.84 47.41
N VAL A 73 -15.44 11.81 48.31
CA VAL A 73 -16.44 12.88 48.38
C VAL A 73 -16.39 13.70 47.09
N LEU A 74 -17.43 13.53 46.26
CA LEU A 74 -17.82 14.49 45.25
C LEU A 74 -18.17 15.80 45.96
N ALA A 75 -17.25 16.75 45.96
CA ALA A 75 -17.47 18.08 46.52
C ALA A 75 -17.78 19.05 45.38
N VAL A 76 -18.92 19.73 45.47
CA VAL A 76 -19.22 20.89 44.64
C VAL A 76 -18.40 22.06 45.22
N ASP A 77 -17.50 22.62 44.43
CA ASP A 77 -16.72 23.77 44.86
C ASP A 77 -17.55 25.06 44.89
N ALA A 78 -16.92 26.17 45.32
CA ALA A 78 -17.58 27.47 45.44
C ALA A 78 -18.09 28.02 44.09
N ASP A 79 -17.64 27.46 42.98
CA ASP A 79 -17.97 27.85 41.61
C ASP A 79 -19.04 26.93 40.98
N GLY A 80 -19.56 25.96 41.74
CA GLY A 80 -20.60 25.03 41.28
C GLY A 80 -20.06 23.85 40.46
N CYS A 81 -18.75 23.64 40.43
CA CYS A 81 -18.13 22.53 39.71
C CYS A 81 -18.02 21.29 40.61
N LEU A 82 -18.34 20.12 40.05
CA LEU A 82 -18.22 18.84 40.71
C LEU A 82 -16.76 18.36 40.62
N SER A 83 -16.02 18.40 41.74
CA SER A 83 -14.64 17.92 41.78
C SER A 83 -14.58 16.50 42.35
N LEU A 84 -13.90 15.61 41.62
CA LEU A 84 -13.51 14.30 42.11
C LEU A 84 -12.20 14.47 42.90
N THR A 85 -12.31 14.47 44.23
CA THR A 85 -11.15 14.42 45.11
C THR A 85 -10.59 13.00 45.07
N THR A 86 -9.77 12.68 44.07
CA THR A 86 -9.13 11.37 43.97
C THR A 86 -7.95 11.29 44.94
N ASP A 87 -7.85 10.17 45.66
CA ASP A 87 -6.65 9.80 46.41
C ASP A 87 -5.41 9.89 45.48
N PRO A 88 -4.39 10.71 45.82
CA PRO A 88 -3.21 10.92 44.97
C PRO A 88 -2.36 9.66 44.75
N SER A 89 -2.69 8.53 45.39
CA SER A 89 -2.00 7.25 45.24
C SER A 89 -2.63 6.28 44.22
N GLY A 90 -3.78 6.60 43.63
CA GLY A 90 -4.50 5.77 42.66
C GLY A 90 -3.91 5.74 41.23
N PRO A 91 -4.25 4.72 40.41
CA PRO A 91 -3.66 4.49 39.09
C PRO A 91 -4.12 5.45 37.98
N ILE A 92 -5.10 6.31 38.24
CA ILE A 92 -5.58 7.33 37.31
C ILE A 92 -5.12 8.68 37.86
N ARG A 93 -4.14 9.31 37.20
CA ARG A 93 -3.69 10.67 37.53
C ARG A 93 -4.40 11.67 36.61
N PRO A 94 -5.38 12.46 37.09
CA PRO A 94 -5.75 13.69 36.40
C PRO A 94 -4.61 14.71 36.55
N GLY A 95 -4.56 15.72 35.68
CA GLY A 95 -3.64 16.85 35.84
C GLY A 95 -3.91 17.64 37.13
N GLU A 96 -3.13 18.70 37.39
CA GLU A 96 -3.24 19.53 38.61
C GLU A 96 -4.63 20.15 38.86
N ALA A 97 -5.57 20.02 37.92
CA ALA A 97 -6.95 20.49 38.01
C ALA A 97 -8.01 19.39 38.23
N GLY A 98 -7.64 18.12 38.43
CA GLY A 98 -8.63 17.04 38.51
C GLY A 98 -9.30 16.75 37.15
N LEU A 99 -10.18 15.75 37.09
CA LEU A 99 -11.10 15.59 35.97
C LEU A 99 -12.29 16.52 36.23
N THR A 100 -12.26 17.73 35.67
CA THR A 100 -13.36 18.70 35.82
C THR A 100 -14.45 18.41 34.80
N LEU A 101 -15.64 18.02 35.27
CA LEU A 101 -16.83 18.01 34.42
C LEU A 101 -17.46 19.42 34.48
N CYS A 102 -17.21 20.24 33.46
CA CYS A 102 -17.87 21.54 33.35
C CYS A 102 -19.27 21.32 32.79
N LEU A 103 -20.27 21.32 33.67
CA LEU A 103 -21.67 21.44 33.25
C LEU A 103 -21.91 22.89 32.80
N SER A 104 -22.66 23.07 31.71
CA SER A 104 -23.05 24.39 31.21
C SER A 104 -23.74 25.21 32.30
N GLU A 105 -23.57 26.53 32.31
CA GLU A 105 -24.36 27.46 33.16
C GLU A 105 -25.86 27.49 32.80
N ASP A 106 -26.28 26.74 31.77
CA ASP A 106 -27.68 26.63 31.38
C ASP A 106 -28.48 25.92 32.49
N PRO A 107 -29.46 26.59 33.13
CA PRO A 107 -30.22 26.05 34.25
C PRO A 107 -31.07 24.82 33.90
N GLY A 108 -31.17 24.47 32.61
CA GLY A 108 -31.80 23.25 32.13
C GLY A 108 -30.90 22.01 32.09
N GLN A 109 -29.61 22.13 32.42
CA GLN A 109 -28.70 20.99 32.54
C GLN A 109 -28.60 20.56 34.00
N THR A 110 -29.14 19.39 34.32
CA THR A 110 -28.97 18.77 35.63
C THR A 110 -28.12 17.52 35.49
N ALA A 111 -27.08 17.39 36.31
CA ALA A 111 -26.43 16.12 36.53
C ALA A 111 -26.98 15.51 37.82
N ALA A 112 -27.64 14.36 37.71
CA ALA A 112 -28.13 13.59 38.84
C ALA A 112 -27.44 12.23 38.85
N LEU A 113 -27.15 11.69 40.02
CA LEU A 113 -26.88 10.26 40.13
C LEU A 113 -28.22 9.53 40.06
N ASP A 114 -28.31 8.49 39.23
CA ASP A 114 -29.47 7.59 39.26
C ASP A 114 -29.39 6.61 40.44
N ASP A 115 -30.40 5.75 40.55
CA ASP A 115 -30.50 4.77 41.64
C ASP A 115 -29.36 3.72 41.61
N ASP A 116 -28.64 3.61 40.50
CA ASP A 116 -27.51 2.69 40.29
C ASP A 116 -26.15 3.39 40.50
N GLY A 117 -26.13 4.69 40.83
CA GLY A 117 -24.92 5.48 41.06
C GLY A 117 -24.24 5.95 39.77
N CYS A 118 -24.93 5.90 38.64
CA CYS A 118 -24.45 6.42 37.36
C CYS A 118 -24.79 7.92 37.23
N LEU A 119 -23.86 8.70 36.70
CA LEU A 119 -24.08 10.15 36.49
C LEU A 119 -24.93 10.38 35.24
N LEU A 120 -26.22 10.67 35.45
CA LEU A 120 -27.17 11.06 34.42
C LEU A 120 -27.11 12.58 34.20
N VAL A 121 -26.55 13.00 33.05
CA VAL A 121 -26.61 14.40 32.62
C VAL A 121 -27.84 14.59 31.73
N THR A 122 -28.91 15.18 32.28
CA THR A 122 -30.11 15.53 31.52
C THR A 122 -30.05 17.00 31.12
N GLY A 123 -29.88 17.26 29.83
CA GLY A 123 -30.06 18.57 29.22
C GLY A 123 -31.52 18.78 28.82
N GLY A 124 -32.02 20.01 28.96
CA GLY A 124 -33.36 20.44 28.51
C GLY A 124 -33.67 20.13 27.03
N PRO A 125 -34.87 20.47 26.52
CA PRO A 125 -35.39 20.00 25.24
C PRO A 125 -34.60 20.44 23.99
N ALA A 126 -33.50 21.17 24.14
CA ALA A 126 -32.55 21.45 23.08
C ALA A 126 -31.62 20.24 22.95
N ALA A 127 -31.81 19.46 21.89
CA ALA A 127 -30.97 18.32 21.60
C ALA A 127 -29.49 18.75 21.51
N LEU A 128 -28.62 17.96 22.17
CA LEU A 128 -27.19 18.25 22.23
C LEU A 128 -26.62 18.27 20.80
N PRO A 129 -25.75 19.23 20.47
CA PRO A 129 -25.11 19.26 19.16
C PRO A 129 -24.32 17.97 18.95
N LEU A 130 -24.59 17.28 17.85
CA LEU A 130 -23.89 16.06 17.49
C LEU A 130 -22.51 16.44 16.93
N VAL A 131 -21.46 16.04 17.63
CA VAL A 131 -20.08 16.19 17.18
C VAL A 131 -19.66 14.89 16.49
N THR A 132 -19.34 14.97 15.20
CA THR A 132 -18.89 13.81 14.40
C THR A 132 -17.52 14.08 13.82
N MET A 133 -16.64 13.08 13.87
CA MET A 133 -15.39 13.09 13.12
C MET A 133 -15.66 12.58 11.70
N THR A 134 -15.37 13.40 10.71
CA THR A 134 -15.50 13.03 9.29
C THR A 134 -14.11 12.92 8.66
N ALA A 135 -13.98 12.00 7.70
CA ALA A 135 -12.75 11.79 6.94
C ALA A 135 -13.00 12.08 5.45
N ALA A 136 -12.14 12.90 4.84
CA ALA A 136 -12.10 13.14 3.40
C ALA A 136 -10.74 12.74 2.83
N VAL A 137 -10.66 12.41 1.54
CA VAL A 137 -9.40 12.00 0.90
C VAL A 137 -9.17 12.84 -0.35
N GLU A 138 -8.01 13.46 -0.43
CA GLU A 138 -7.53 14.17 -1.61
C GLU A 138 -6.32 13.48 -2.22
N VAL A 139 -6.32 13.35 -3.55
CA VAL A 139 -5.26 12.67 -4.30
C VAL A 139 -4.71 13.65 -5.34
N PHE A 140 -3.44 14.00 -5.18
CA PHE A 140 -2.71 14.86 -6.11
C PHE A 140 -1.88 13.99 -7.04
N THR A 141 -2.23 14.01 -8.32
CA THR A 141 -1.48 13.38 -9.43
C THR A 141 -0.74 14.40 -10.31
N ALA A 142 -0.81 15.68 -9.93
CA ALA A 142 -0.06 16.79 -10.50
C ALA A 142 0.23 17.81 -9.40
N ASP A 143 1.17 18.73 -9.65
CA ASP A 143 1.49 19.82 -8.72
C ASP A 143 0.24 20.63 -8.36
N GLY A 144 0.19 21.09 -7.12
CA GLY A 144 -0.97 21.81 -6.59
C GLY A 144 -0.70 22.45 -5.24
N GLN A 145 -1.77 22.78 -4.54
CA GLN A 145 -1.70 23.31 -3.18
C GLN A 145 -2.79 22.66 -2.33
N PHE A 146 -2.47 22.43 -1.07
CA PHE A 146 -3.42 22.05 -0.03
C PHE A 146 -3.57 23.23 0.92
N ASP A 147 -4.79 23.75 1.07
CA ASP A 147 -5.06 24.84 1.99
C ASP A 147 -5.85 24.33 3.21
N PRO A 148 -5.22 24.23 4.40
CA PRO A 148 -5.90 23.83 5.63
C PRO A 148 -7.14 24.68 5.94
N ALA A 149 -7.17 25.96 5.53
CA ALA A 149 -8.30 26.85 5.78
C ALA A 149 -9.57 26.43 4.99
N SER A 150 -9.43 25.59 3.97
CA SER A 150 -10.56 25.02 3.22
C SER A 150 -11.31 23.93 3.98
N TYR A 151 -10.82 23.49 5.14
CA TYR A 151 -11.44 22.45 5.97
C TYR A 151 -11.78 22.97 7.37
N PRO A 152 -12.94 23.63 7.55
CA PRO A 152 -13.40 24.03 8.87
C PRO A 152 -13.47 22.84 9.83
N GLY A 153 -12.88 22.99 11.02
CA GLY A 153 -12.84 21.93 12.03
C GLY A 153 -11.73 20.90 11.84
N LEU A 154 -10.78 21.12 10.92
CA LEU A 154 -9.61 20.26 10.72
C LEU A 154 -8.87 19.99 12.03
N GLN A 155 -8.63 18.72 12.34
CA GLN A 155 -7.88 18.27 13.51
C GLN A 155 -6.51 17.72 13.12
N TYR A 156 -6.49 16.81 12.15
CA TYR A 156 -5.28 16.14 11.68
C TYR A 156 -5.34 15.88 10.18
N VAL A 157 -4.17 15.76 9.56
CA VAL A 157 -4.02 15.20 8.22
C VAL A 157 -3.06 14.02 8.26
N ARG A 158 -3.44 12.91 7.62
CA ARG A 158 -2.51 11.82 7.31
C ARG A 158 -2.05 11.99 5.88
N VAL A 159 -0.77 12.27 5.71
CA VAL A 159 -0.17 12.54 4.41
C VAL A 159 0.69 11.35 4.01
N ARG A 160 0.45 10.82 2.81
CA ARG A 160 1.20 9.73 2.19
C ARG A 160 1.79 10.21 0.88
N VAL A 161 3.11 10.14 0.75
CA VAL A 161 3.86 10.67 -0.39
C VAL A 161 4.66 9.54 -1.02
N GLN A 162 4.50 9.37 -2.32
CA GLN A 162 5.25 8.41 -3.13
C GLN A 162 6.04 9.17 -4.21
N GLY A 163 7.37 9.06 -4.16
CA GLY A 163 8.25 9.57 -5.20
C GLY A 163 8.05 8.83 -6.52
N ALA A 164 8.41 9.45 -7.63
CA ALA A 164 8.29 8.85 -8.96
C ALA A 164 9.33 7.74 -9.19
N GLY A 165 9.04 6.81 -10.11
CA GLY A 165 9.99 5.78 -10.52
C GLY A 165 10.98 6.29 -11.56
N GLY A 166 12.17 5.69 -11.62
CA GLY A 166 13.16 5.96 -12.66
C GLY A 166 12.81 5.31 -14.00
N GLY A 167 13.32 5.88 -15.09
CA GLY A 167 13.21 5.32 -16.43
C GLY A 167 14.14 4.12 -16.62
N SER A 168 13.89 3.31 -17.64
CA SER A 168 14.73 2.16 -18.00
C SER A 168 15.61 2.46 -19.21
N THR A 169 16.73 1.76 -19.33
CA THR A 169 17.58 1.91 -20.52
C THR A 169 16.98 1.18 -21.71
N GLY A 170 17.19 1.71 -22.91
CA GLY A 170 16.95 0.95 -24.13
C GLY A 170 17.92 -0.24 -24.26
N SER A 171 17.43 -1.35 -24.80
CA SER A 171 18.21 -2.56 -25.07
C SER A 171 18.32 -2.80 -26.57
N GLY A 172 19.53 -2.91 -27.10
CA GLY A 172 19.79 -3.30 -28.49
C GLY A 172 20.85 -4.38 -28.56
N SER A 173 20.80 -5.22 -29.59
CA SER A 173 21.89 -6.12 -29.94
C SER A 173 23.07 -5.34 -30.51
N ASN A 174 24.28 -5.85 -30.33
CA ASN A 174 25.42 -5.34 -31.09
C ASN A 174 25.14 -5.49 -32.60
N ALA A 175 25.47 -4.46 -33.38
CA ALA A 175 25.36 -4.52 -34.84
C ALA A 175 26.43 -5.47 -35.40
N GLY A 176 26.15 -6.77 -35.39
CA GLY A 176 26.93 -7.79 -36.10
C GLY A 176 26.26 -8.19 -37.42
N PRO A 177 27.00 -8.82 -38.34
CA PRO A 177 26.39 -9.44 -39.52
C PRO A 177 25.25 -10.36 -39.11
N VAL A 178 24.21 -10.40 -39.93
CA VAL A 178 23.11 -11.35 -39.79
C VAL A 178 23.63 -12.76 -39.45
N GLY A 179 23.14 -13.35 -38.35
CA GLY A 179 23.57 -14.67 -37.87
C GLY A 179 24.86 -14.72 -37.04
N SER A 180 25.34 -13.56 -36.56
CA SER A 180 26.38 -13.46 -35.53
C SER A 180 25.82 -13.68 -34.12
N ASP A 181 26.70 -14.05 -33.19
CA ASP A 181 26.37 -14.13 -31.78
C ASP A 181 26.22 -12.72 -31.19
N TRP A 182 25.24 -12.52 -30.33
CA TRP A 182 24.95 -11.21 -29.74
C TRP A 182 24.48 -11.33 -28.29
N VAL A 183 24.78 -10.27 -27.54
CA VAL A 183 24.30 -10.04 -26.18
C VAL A 183 23.59 -8.69 -26.17
N SER A 184 22.46 -8.60 -25.48
CA SER A 184 21.77 -7.34 -25.21
C SER A 184 21.46 -7.25 -23.72
N ILE A 185 21.72 -6.10 -23.12
CA ILE A 185 21.43 -5.82 -21.72
C ILE A 185 20.63 -4.54 -21.62
N GLY A 186 19.50 -4.60 -20.95
CA GLY A 186 18.72 -3.43 -20.53
C GLY A 186 18.74 -3.32 -19.01
N VAL A 187 18.78 -2.11 -18.46
CA VAL A 187 18.76 -1.88 -17.02
C VAL A 187 17.47 -1.17 -16.65
N ALA A 188 16.69 -1.78 -15.77
CA ALA A 188 15.41 -1.22 -15.34
C ALA A 188 15.62 -0.02 -14.41
N GLY A 189 14.59 0.82 -14.26
CA GLY A 189 14.60 1.94 -13.32
C GLY A 189 14.22 1.51 -11.90
N GLY A 190 14.77 2.18 -10.90
CA GLY A 190 14.41 1.98 -9.48
C GLY A 190 13.05 2.58 -9.14
N GLY A 191 12.38 2.04 -8.13
CA GLY A 191 11.12 2.60 -7.64
C GLY A 191 11.36 3.87 -6.81
N GLY A 192 10.38 4.76 -6.72
CA GLY A 192 10.44 5.92 -5.84
C GLY A 192 10.28 5.54 -4.36
N ALA A 193 10.80 6.39 -3.47
CA ALA A 193 10.62 6.23 -2.04
C ALA A 193 9.17 6.50 -1.60
N TYR A 194 8.84 6.06 -0.39
CA TYR A 194 7.59 6.38 0.29
C TYR A 194 7.87 7.08 1.61
N ALA A 195 7.07 8.10 1.91
CA ALA A 195 7.07 8.77 3.20
C ALA A 195 5.63 9.04 3.68
N GLU A 196 5.42 8.97 4.99
CA GLU A 196 4.13 9.21 5.61
C GLU A 196 4.28 9.91 6.96
N SER A 197 3.34 10.82 7.26
CA SER A 197 3.18 11.44 8.58
C SER A 197 1.72 11.70 8.90
N LEU A 198 1.38 11.61 10.19
CA LEU A 198 0.20 12.21 10.78
C LEU A 198 0.58 13.57 11.37
N LEU A 199 -0.04 14.65 10.87
CA LEU A 199 0.27 16.03 11.22
C LEU A 199 -0.93 16.69 11.89
N ASN A 200 -0.70 17.45 12.96
CA ASN A 200 -1.76 18.23 13.62
C ASN A 200 -2.11 19.45 12.78
N ALA A 201 -3.36 19.87 12.79
CA ALA A 201 -3.82 21.08 12.10
C ALA A 201 -3.03 22.32 12.54
N ALA A 202 -2.63 22.40 13.81
CA ALA A 202 -1.85 23.51 14.36
C ALA A 202 -0.45 23.65 13.72
N ASP A 203 0.09 22.55 13.19
CA ASP A 203 1.40 22.52 12.54
C ASP A 203 1.32 22.88 11.04
N LEU A 204 0.10 23.06 10.50
CA LEU A 204 -0.15 23.35 9.09
C LEU A 204 -0.35 24.86 8.88
N THR A 205 0.75 25.58 8.61
CA THR A 205 0.69 27.03 8.38
C THR A 205 0.48 27.37 6.90
N GLY A 206 -0.73 27.85 6.56
CA GLY A 206 -1.07 28.39 5.23
C GLY A 206 -1.19 27.34 4.12
N PRO A 207 -1.37 27.78 2.85
CA PRO A 207 -1.37 26.88 1.71
C PRO A 207 -0.03 26.15 1.58
N ILE A 208 -0.08 24.82 1.63
CA ILE A 208 1.08 23.94 1.54
C ILE A 208 1.22 23.54 0.08
N ALA A 209 2.39 23.83 -0.50
CA ALA A 209 2.71 23.40 -1.86
C ALA A 209 2.77 21.87 -1.94
N VAL A 210 2.06 21.29 -2.91
CA VAL A 210 2.11 19.86 -3.20
C VAL A 210 2.89 19.68 -4.50
N THR A 211 3.95 18.90 -4.45
CA THR A 211 4.77 18.55 -5.61
C THR A 211 4.60 17.08 -5.93
N VAL A 212 4.31 16.77 -7.19
CA VAL A 212 4.20 15.40 -7.70
C VAL A 212 5.37 15.15 -8.64
N GLY A 213 6.23 14.21 -8.26
CA GLY A 213 7.39 13.86 -9.07
C GLY A 213 6.97 13.30 -10.44
N ALA A 214 7.59 13.80 -11.51
CA ALA A 214 7.47 13.19 -12.83
C ALA A 214 8.25 11.86 -12.90
N GLY A 215 7.73 10.89 -13.64
CA GLY A 215 8.46 9.67 -13.96
C GLY A 215 9.77 9.95 -14.68
N GLY A 216 10.80 9.16 -14.41
CA GLY A 216 12.08 9.28 -15.11
C GLY A 216 11.94 8.86 -16.56
N ALA A 217 12.47 9.66 -17.50
CA ALA A 217 12.40 9.35 -18.92
C ALA A 217 13.19 8.07 -19.26
N GLY A 218 12.59 7.18 -20.06
CA GLY A 218 13.30 6.09 -20.71
C GLY A 218 14.35 6.62 -21.67
N SER A 219 15.36 5.81 -21.98
CA SER A 219 16.45 6.24 -22.86
C SER A 219 16.42 5.59 -24.24
N ALA A 220 17.16 6.20 -25.16
CA ALA A 220 17.59 5.49 -26.35
C ALA A 220 18.46 4.27 -25.99
N VAL A 221 18.70 3.42 -26.98
CA VAL A 221 19.47 2.18 -26.82
C VAL A 221 20.89 2.49 -26.33
N ASN A 222 21.34 1.75 -25.32
CA ASN A 222 22.67 1.89 -24.70
C ASN A 222 22.95 3.28 -24.11
N VAL A 223 21.90 4.03 -23.74
CA VAL A 223 22.00 5.33 -23.06
C VAL A 223 21.45 5.21 -21.64
N ASN A 224 21.98 6.00 -20.70
CA ASN A 224 21.42 6.08 -19.35
C ASN A 224 20.02 6.70 -19.36
N ALA A 225 19.12 6.17 -18.56
CA ALA A 225 17.77 6.71 -18.39
C ALA A 225 17.71 7.80 -17.31
N GLY A 226 16.64 8.60 -17.34
CA GLY A 226 16.39 9.65 -16.37
C GLY A 226 15.96 9.10 -15.02
N ALA A 227 16.39 9.76 -13.94
CA ALA A 227 15.84 9.53 -12.60
C ALA A 227 14.41 10.10 -12.49
N GLY A 228 13.60 9.49 -11.64
CA GLY A 228 12.28 10.01 -11.27
C GLY A 228 12.39 11.25 -10.37
N GLY A 229 11.44 12.16 -10.48
CA GLY A 229 11.29 13.31 -9.60
C GLY A 229 10.84 12.91 -8.20
N GLY A 230 11.23 13.71 -7.20
CA GLY A 230 10.69 13.59 -5.84
C GLY A 230 9.26 14.14 -5.75
N SER A 231 8.46 13.56 -4.86
CA SER A 231 7.14 14.09 -4.49
C SER A 231 7.19 14.67 -3.08
N ALA A 232 6.34 15.64 -2.78
CA ALA A 232 6.36 16.36 -1.52
C ALA A 232 5.01 16.99 -1.14
N PHE A 233 4.75 17.02 0.16
CA PHE A 233 3.75 17.87 0.80
C PHE A 233 4.50 18.93 1.62
N GLY A 234 4.75 20.07 0.99
CA GLY A 234 5.66 21.10 1.47
C GLY A 234 7.04 20.53 1.78
N THR A 235 7.61 20.95 2.91
CA THR A 235 8.82 20.35 3.48
C THR A 235 8.52 19.31 4.57
N LEU A 236 7.22 19.13 4.88
CA LEU A 236 6.75 18.33 6.02
C LEU A 236 6.83 16.82 5.74
N VAL A 237 6.46 16.42 4.52
CA VAL A 237 6.56 15.03 4.07
C VAL A 237 7.14 15.00 2.66
N THR A 238 8.29 14.35 2.48
CA THR A 238 8.98 14.29 1.19
C THR A 238 9.44 12.88 0.88
N ALA A 239 9.29 12.46 -0.38
CA ALA A 239 9.73 11.16 -0.85
C ALA A 239 10.52 11.30 -2.17
N PRO A 240 11.83 11.01 -2.17
CA PRO A 240 12.67 11.08 -3.36
C PRO A 240 12.24 10.09 -4.46
N GLY A 241 12.50 10.46 -5.72
CA GLY A 241 12.27 9.55 -6.85
C GLY A 241 13.35 8.48 -6.99
N GLY A 242 13.06 7.45 -7.79
CA GLY A 242 13.96 6.34 -8.08
C GLY A 242 15.02 6.68 -9.13
N LEU A 243 16.17 6.00 -9.09
CA LEU A 243 17.21 6.19 -10.10
C LEU A 243 16.81 5.59 -11.45
N GLY A 244 17.21 6.24 -12.54
CA GLY A 244 17.10 5.67 -13.88
C GLY A 244 18.05 4.49 -14.07
N GLY A 245 17.72 3.59 -14.99
CA GLY A 245 18.61 2.54 -15.44
C GLY A 245 19.96 3.11 -15.91
N GLN A 246 21.07 2.56 -15.43
CA GLN A 246 22.40 3.00 -15.85
C GLN A 246 23.15 1.89 -16.57
N TYR A 247 23.72 2.26 -17.70
CA TYR A 247 24.62 1.50 -18.52
C TYR A 247 26.07 1.86 -18.14
N ILE A 248 26.96 0.86 -17.94
CA ILE A 248 28.36 1.13 -17.52
C ILE A 248 29.29 1.34 -18.74
N GLY A 249 28.91 0.87 -19.92
CA GLY A 249 29.75 0.98 -21.12
C GLY A 249 29.49 2.26 -21.91
N THR A 250 30.53 2.94 -22.39
CA THR A 250 30.38 4.03 -23.38
C THR A 250 30.26 3.52 -24.81
N GLY A 251 30.13 2.20 -25.00
CA GLY A 251 30.07 1.55 -26.30
C GLY A 251 29.22 0.28 -26.29
N VAL A 252 28.76 -0.08 -27.48
CA VAL A 252 28.16 -1.37 -27.81
C VAL A 252 29.20 -2.46 -27.46
N PRO A 253 28.91 -3.44 -26.57
CA PRO A 253 29.86 -4.47 -26.20
C PRO A 253 30.44 -5.12 -27.46
N ALA A 254 31.76 -5.20 -27.65
CA ALA A 254 32.28 -5.85 -28.86
C ALA A 254 32.23 -7.39 -28.74
N SER A 255 32.08 -7.88 -27.51
CA SER A 255 32.11 -9.30 -27.14
C SER A 255 31.30 -9.56 -25.87
N TRP A 256 31.14 -10.83 -25.50
CA TRP A 256 30.54 -11.25 -24.23
C TRP A 256 31.25 -10.67 -23.00
N ASP A 257 32.57 -10.44 -23.08
CA ASP A 257 33.39 -9.95 -21.98
C ASP A 257 33.23 -8.43 -21.74
N ASP A 258 32.70 -7.70 -22.73
CA ASP A 258 32.51 -6.25 -22.68
C ASP A 258 31.12 -5.82 -22.16
N ALA A 259 30.18 -6.76 -22.03
CA ALA A 259 28.80 -6.46 -21.65
C ALA A 259 28.70 -6.21 -20.13
N ARG A 260 29.04 -4.99 -19.69
CA ARG A 260 28.97 -4.57 -18.28
C ARG A 260 27.77 -3.66 -18.03
N ALA A 261 26.82 -4.13 -17.22
CA ALA A 261 25.72 -3.32 -16.70
C ALA A 261 25.85 -3.13 -15.19
N ARG A 262 25.27 -2.05 -14.63
CA ARG A 262 25.09 -1.96 -13.17
C ARG A 262 23.91 -2.85 -12.81
N PHE A 263 24.23 -3.92 -12.12
CA PHE A 263 23.24 -4.78 -11.48
C PHE A 263 22.79 -4.05 -10.21
N ASN A 264 21.48 -3.75 -10.13
CA ASN A 264 20.79 -3.08 -9.01
C ASN A 264 20.96 -1.55 -8.96
N GLN A 265 20.06 -0.84 -9.65
CA GLN A 265 19.82 0.57 -9.33
C GLN A 265 19.03 0.65 -8.03
N SER A 266 19.49 1.49 -7.11
CA SER A 266 18.74 1.75 -5.88
C SER A 266 17.43 2.43 -6.22
N GLY A 267 16.37 2.06 -5.50
CA GLY A 267 15.19 2.92 -5.46
C GLY A 267 15.52 4.26 -4.81
N GLY A 268 14.52 5.15 -4.78
CA GLY A 268 14.60 6.39 -4.02
C GLY A 268 14.89 6.08 -2.57
N PHE A 269 15.83 6.81 -1.97
CA PHE A 269 16.19 6.66 -0.56
C PHE A 269 16.24 8.04 0.10
N GLY A 270 15.84 8.08 1.38
CA GLY A 270 15.77 9.32 2.16
C GLY A 270 14.34 9.87 2.23
N GLY A 271 14.24 11.19 2.37
CA GLY A 271 12.98 11.89 2.57
C GLY A 271 12.70 12.26 4.02
N VAL A 272 11.58 12.94 4.22
CA VAL A 272 11.09 13.46 5.50
C VAL A 272 9.72 12.85 5.75
N GLY A 273 9.50 12.32 6.96
CA GLY A 273 8.26 11.69 7.37
C GLY A 273 8.45 10.87 8.65
N GLN A 274 7.36 10.59 9.36
CA GLN A 274 7.36 9.70 10.52
C GLN A 274 7.67 8.25 10.11
N LEU A 275 7.07 7.80 9.01
CA LEU A 275 7.39 6.53 8.35
C LEU A 275 8.10 6.82 7.03
N ARG A 276 9.19 6.10 6.75
CA ARG A 276 9.97 6.21 5.52
C ARG A 276 10.33 4.81 5.03
N ILE A 277 10.02 4.53 3.77
CA ILE A 277 10.29 3.25 3.13
C ILE A 277 11.05 3.53 1.83
N PRO A 278 12.27 2.98 1.66
CA PRO A 278 13.00 3.10 0.40
C PRO A 278 12.24 2.46 -0.76
N GLY A 279 12.43 3.01 -1.97
CA GLY A 279 11.93 2.37 -3.18
C GLY A 279 12.65 1.05 -3.47
N GLY A 280 11.96 0.14 -4.15
CA GLY A 280 12.52 -1.15 -4.54
C GLY A 280 13.66 -1.00 -5.56
N SER A 281 14.66 -1.88 -5.46
CA SER A 281 15.73 -1.96 -6.44
C SER A 281 15.23 -2.52 -7.77
N ALA A 282 15.81 -2.04 -8.87
CA ALA A 282 15.55 -2.57 -10.20
C ALA A 282 16.39 -3.83 -10.49
N SER A 283 15.91 -4.68 -11.39
CA SER A 283 16.64 -5.84 -11.91
C SER A 283 16.91 -5.66 -13.41
N PRO A 284 18.10 -6.05 -13.91
CA PRO A 284 18.40 -5.92 -15.33
C PRO A 284 17.66 -6.96 -16.16
N GLY A 285 17.43 -6.63 -17.43
CA GLY A 285 17.06 -7.56 -18.46
C GLY A 285 18.29 -8.03 -19.23
N PHE A 286 18.23 -9.25 -19.75
CA PHE A 286 19.30 -9.89 -20.49
C PHE A 286 18.72 -10.65 -21.67
N ALA A 287 19.39 -10.57 -22.82
CA ALA A 287 19.08 -11.39 -23.97
C ALA A 287 20.36 -11.88 -24.64
N ILE A 288 20.32 -13.14 -25.06
CA ILE A 288 21.37 -13.77 -25.85
C ILE A 288 20.76 -14.45 -27.06
N GLY A 289 21.51 -14.40 -28.14
CA GLY A 289 21.22 -15.22 -29.31
C GLY A 289 22.49 -15.52 -30.07
N GLY A 290 22.51 -16.69 -30.67
CA GLY A 290 23.70 -17.18 -31.34
C GLY A 290 23.53 -18.65 -31.73
N ARG A 291 24.61 -19.22 -32.27
CA ARG A 291 24.64 -20.63 -32.68
C ARG A 291 25.07 -21.51 -31.51
N VAL A 292 24.18 -21.75 -30.55
CA VAL A 292 24.52 -22.50 -29.33
C VAL A 292 24.78 -23.99 -29.59
N PHE A 293 24.22 -24.57 -30.65
CA PHE A 293 24.39 -25.99 -31.00
C PHE A 293 24.97 -26.19 -32.39
N ASN A 294 26.14 -25.62 -32.66
CA ASN A 294 26.85 -25.86 -33.93
C ASN A 294 27.62 -27.19 -33.94
N ASP A 295 27.77 -27.86 -32.79
CA ASP A 295 28.42 -29.18 -32.65
C ASP A 295 27.38 -30.26 -32.36
N SER A 296 26.35 -30.31 -33.20
CA SER A 296 25.34 -31.36 -33.15
C SER A 296 25.34 -32.05 -34.50
N THR A 297 25.88 -33.27 -34.53
CA THR A 297 25.80 -34.19 -35.68
C THR A 297 24.36 -34.54 -36.08
N LEU A 298 23.35 -34.08 -35.34
CA LEU A 298 21.92 -34.21 -35.66
C LEU A 298 21.40 -33.16 -36.66
N VAL A 299 22.19 -32.15 -37.04
CA VAL A 299 21.79 -31.19 -38.08
C VAL A 299 22.28 -31.68 -39.45
N THR A 300 21.58 -32.65 -40.02
CA THR A 300 21.98 -33.33 -41.26
C THR A 300 21.98 -32.45 -42.52
N ASN A 301 21.55 -31.19 -42.43
CA ASN A 301 21.37 -30.27 -43.57
C ASN A 301 22.03 -28.88 -43.41
N GLY A 302 22.98 -28.70 -42.49
CA GLY A 302 23.69 -27.41 -42.33
C GLY A 302 22.83 -26.24 -41.82
N GLN A 303 21.61 -26.52 -41.31
CA GLN A 303 20.76 -25.52 -40.68
C GLN A 303 21.16 -25.28 -39.22
N ALA A 304 21.95 -24.24 -38.96
CA ALA A 304 22.23 -23.82 -37.59
C ALA A 304 20.91 -23.53 -36.84
N ILE A 305 20.67 -24.24 -35.74
CA ILE A 305 19.57 -23.94 -34.82
C ILE A 305 20.00 -22.71 -34.02
N GLY A 306 19.50 -21.53 -34.41
CA GLY A 306 19.67 -20.31 -33.63
C GLY A 306 18.78 -20.36 -32.41
N THR A 307 19.34 -20.61 -31.23
CA THR A 307 18.61 -20.49 -29.97
C THR A 307 18.65 -19.05 -29.48
N LYS A 308 17.53 -18.58 -28.95
CA LYS A 308 17.38 -17.24 -28.40
C LYS A 308 16.75 -17.35 -27.02
N ILE A 309 17.31 -16.62 -26.06
CA ILE A 309 16.77 -16.55 -24.71
C ILE A 309 16.79 -15.09 -24.31
N SER A 310 15.63 -14.56 -23.90
CA SER A 310 15.52 -13.21 -23.36
C SER A 310 14.71 -13.18 -22.07
N VAL A 311 15.17 -12.37 -21.13
CA VAL A 311 14.53 -12.12 -19.84
C VAL A 311 14.47 -10.61 -19.68
N GLY A 312 13.26 -10.04 -19.57
CA GLY A 312 13.08 -8.62 -19.30
C GLY A 312 13.49 -8.27 -17.86
N GLY A 313 14.02 -7.06 -17.67
CA GLY A 313 14.35 -6.57 -16.34
C GLY A 313 13.10 -6.08 -15.61
N GLY A 314 12.95 -6.44 -14.35
CA GLY A 314 11.89 -5.93 -13.49
C GLY A 314 12.22 -4.55 -12.94
N GLY A 315 11.29 -3.61 -13.08
CA GLY A 315 11.38 -2.30 -12.46
C GLY A 315 11.30 -2.37 -10.93
N GLY A 316 11.89 -1.41 -10.25
CA GLY A 316 11.82 -1.32 -8.80
C GLY A 316 10.39 -1.08 -8.31
N GLY A 317 9.98 -1.79 -7.25
CA GLY A 317 8.66 -1.64 -6.65
C GLY A 317 8.47 -0.34 -5.87
N SER A 318 7.23 0.04 -5.65
CA SER A 318 6.80 1.16 -4.80
C SER A 318 5.79 0.69 -3.75
N VAL A 319 5.46 1.54 -2.77
CA VAL A 319 4.50 1.19 -1.71
C VAL A 319 3.07 1.41 -2.18
N LEU A 320 2.81 2.52 -2.87
CA LEU A 320 1.48 2.87 -3.38
C LEU A 320 1.23 2.41 -4.83
N GLY A 321 2.16 1.64 -5.41
CA GLY A 321 2.07 1.13 -6.77
C GLY A 321 2.56 -0.31 -6.86
N ALA A 322 2.13 -1.01 -7.90
CA ALA A 322 2.63 -2.35 -8.17
C ALA A 322 4.04 -2.28 -8.77
N ALA A 323 4.91 -3.21 -8.37
CA ALA A 323 6.15 -3.48 -9.10
C ALA A 323 5.81 -4.13 -10.44
N SER A 324 6.26 -3.54 -11.55
CA SER A 324 6.23 -4.20 -12.84
C SER A 324 7.31 -5.27 -12.91
N ARG A 325 6.90 -6.54 -12.77
CA ARG A 325 7.80 -7.68 -13.05
C ARG A 325 8.20 -7.68 -14.52
N GLY A 326 9.48 -7.93 -14.77
CA GLY A 326 9.98 -8.19 -16.12
C GLY A 326 9.31 -9.46 -16.67
N GLY A 327 8.80 -9.40 -17.89
CA GLY A 327 8.25 -10.58 -18.55
C GLY A 327 9.37 -11.56 -18.92
N LEU A 328 9.12 -12.86 -18.74
CA LEU A 328 9.91 -13.93 -19.35
C LEU A 328 9.39 -14.15 -20.77
N SER A 329 10.31 -14.21 -21.75
CA SER A 329 9.95 -14.52 -23.13
C SER A 329 10.86 -15.61 -23.67
N SER A 330 10.26 -16.73 -24.07
CA SER A 330 10.93 -17.79 -24.83
C SER A 330 10.18 -17.93 -26.15
N SER A 331 10.66 -17.28 -27.21
CA SER A 331 10.09 -17.52 -28.53
C SER A 331 10.73 -18.77 -29.16
N GLY A 332 9.88 -19.65 -29.69
CA GLY A 332 10.32 -20.71 -30.60
C GLY A 332 10.83 -20.11 -31.91
N ALA A 333 11.44 -20.94 -32.75
CA ALA A 333 11.88 -20.55 -34.10
C ALA A 333 10.65 -20.23 -34.99
N GLY A 334 10.08 -19.04 -34.87
CA GLY A 334 8.91 -18.62 -35.64
C GLY A 334 8.03 -17.54 -35.00
N ASP A 335 8.15 -17.28 -33.69
CA ASP A 335 7.26 -16.35 -33.01
C ASP A 335 7.81 -14.90 -33.01
N GLU A 336 6.90 -13.96 -33.23
CA GLU A 336 7.08 -12.50 -33.13
C GLU A 336 7.75 -12.09 -31.79
N PRO A 337 8.51 -10.98 -31.75
CA PRO A 337 9.17 -10.51 -30.53
C PRO A 337 8.13 -10.29 -29.43
N THR A 338 8.04 -11.24 -28.50
CA THR A 338 7.14 -11.13 -27.37
C THR A 338 7.78 -10.15 -26.40
N ILE A 339 7.33 -8.91 -26.49
CA ILE A 339 7.67 -7.83 -25.57
C ILE A 339 7.26 -8.29 -24.18
N GLY A 340 8.20 -8.33 -23.22
CA GLY A 340 7.85 -8.46 -21.82
C GLY A 340 6.86 -7.35 -21.45
N VAL A 341 5.58 -7.71 -21.35
CA VAL A 341 4.51 -6.78 -21.00
C VAL A 341 4.59 -6.60 -19.48
N GLY A 342 5.55 -5.79 -19.03
CA GLY A 342 5.50 -5.29 -17.66
C GLY A 342 4.15 -4.61 -17.46
N GLY A 343 3.40 -5.04 -16.44
CA GLY A 343 2.07 -4.51 -16.14
C GLY A 343 2.06 -2.98 -16.00
N ALA A 344 0.88 -2.38 -16.15
CA ALA A 344 0.70 -0.94 -15.99
C ALA A 344 1.38 -0.45 -14.71
N LEU A 345 2.24 0.56 -14.85
CA LEU A 345 3.00 1.10 -13.73
C LEU A 345 2.02 1.82 -12.79
N GLY A 346 1.85 1.29 -11.57
CA GLY A 346 1.24 2.06 -10.48
C GLY A 346 2.15 3.22 -10.06
N TYR A 347 1.72 4.05 -9.12
CA TYR A 347 2.51 5.23 -8.71
C TYR A 347 3.90 4.87 -8.20
N GLY A 348 4.91 5.61 -8.67
CA GLY A 348 6.30 5.46 -8.22
C GLY A 348 7.02 4.20 -8.67
N GLY A 349 6.40 3.34 -9.48
CA GLY A 349 7.04 2.14 -10.01
C GLY A 349 8.16 2.47 -10.99
N GLY A 350 9.32 1.84 -10.83
CA GLY A 350 10.41 1.95 -11.80
C GLY A 350 10.07 1.26 -13.11
N ALA A 351 10.57 1.78 -14.23
CA ALA A 351 10.27 1.21 -15.53
C ALA A 351 10.97 -0.15 -15.73
N PRO A 352 10.28 -1.19 -16.27
CA PRO A 352 10.92 -2.45 -16.63
C PRO A 352 11.83 -2.25 -17.83
N ALA A 353 12.97 -2.94 -17.84
CA ALA A 353 13.86 -2.91 -18.99
C ALA A 353 13.34 -3.81 -20.12
N PRO A 354 13.30 -3.31 -21.36
CA PRO A 354 13.09 -4.18 -22.51
C PRO A 354 14.24 -5.19 -22.61
N ALA A 355 13.94 -6.34 -23.20
CA ALA A 355 14.94 -7.27 -23.68
C ALA A 355 14.68 -7.47 -25.18
N SER A 356 15.57 -6.97 -26.03
CA SER A 356 15.45 -7.14 -27.47
C SER A 356 15.80 -8.58 -27.85
N ALA A 357 14.79 -9.36 -28.25
CA ALA A 357 15.00 -10.65 -28.91
C ALA A 357 15.13 -10.41 -30.41
N SER A 358 16.27 -10.76 -31.02
CA SER A 358 16.50 -10.57 -32.46
C SER A 358 15.49 -11.33 -33.33
N GLY A 359 15.13 -10.77 -34.50
CA GLY A 359 13.99 -11.17 -35.33
C GLY A 359 14.01 -12.63 -35.80
N ALA A 360 12.83 -13.22 -35.91
CA ALA A 360 12.61 -14.55 -36.46
C ALA A 360 12.86 -14.54 -37.97
N GLY A 361 13.87 -15.28 -38.41
CA GLY A 361 14.12 -15.50 -39.83
C GLY A 361 15.03 -16.70 -39.98
N VAL A 362 14.43 -17.87 -40.25
CA VAL A 362 15.13 -19.01 -40.81
C VAL A 362 15.69 -18.53 -42.16
N GLY A 363 16.96 -18.15 -42.19
CA GLY A 363 17.59 -17.56 -43.39
C GLY A 363 18.30 -16.22 -43.22
N GLY A 364 18.51 -15.75 -41.98
CA GLY A 364 19.26 -14.52 -41.79
C GLY A 364 18.40 -13.26 -41.90
N GLY A 365 17.28 -13.25 -41.18
CA GLY A 365 16.58 -12.00 -40.92
C GLY A 365 17.46 -11.03 -40.12
N THR A 366 17.33 -9.74 -40.43
CA THR A 366 17.93 -8.64 -39.66
C THR A 366 17.59 -8.77 -38.18
N PRO A 367 18.51 -8.40 -37.26
CA PRO A 367 18.19 -8.35 -35.84
C PRO A 367 16.94 -7.48 -35.61
N SER A 368 16.13 -7.85 -34.61
CA SER A 368 14.95 -7.05 -34.26
C SER A 368 15.40 -5.63 -33.95
N PRO A 369 14.58 -4.62 -34.28
CA PRO A 369 14.92 -3.25 -33.97
C PRO A 369 15.20 -3.10 -32.48
N ALA A 370 16.27 -2.39 -32.18
CA ALA A 370 16.65 -2.08 -30.82
C ALA A 370 15.47 -1.36 -30.12
N GLN A 371 15.17 -1.76 -28.88
CA GLN A 371 14.02 -1.23 -28.16
C GLN A 371 14.44 -0.05 -27.29
N MET A 372 13.71 1.06 -27.41
CA MET A 372 13.86 2.19 -26.50
C MET A 372 13.42 1.80 -25.10
N GLY A 373 14.06 2.42 -24.11
CA GLY A 373 13.67 2.34 -22.73
C GLY A 373 12.29 2.94 -22.50
N ARG A 374 11.68 2.56 -21.39
CA ARG A 374 10.36 3.04 -20.96
C ARG A 374 10.51 4.05 -19.83
N ASP A 375 9.54 4.96 -19.77
CA ASP A 375 9.41 5.94 -18.69
C ASP A 375 8.99 5.26 -17.39
N GLY A 376 9.48 5.77 -16.26
CA GLY A 376 9.03 5.39 -14.93
C GLY A 376 7.63 5.95 -14.65
N ALA A 377 6.94 5.40 -13.64
CA ALA A 377 5.66 5.95 -13.23
C ALA A 377 5.82 7.28 -12.49
N PRO A 378 4.85 8.21 -12.63
CA PRO A 378 4.80 9.42 -11.82
C PRO A 378 4.60 9.09 -10.33
N GLY A 379 4.93 10.04 -9.47
CA GLY A 379 4.63 9.98 -8.05
C GLY A 379 3.15 10.25 -7.75
N VAL A 380 2.82 10.30 -6.46
CA VAL A 380 1.49 10.72 -5.96
C VAL A 380 1.61 11.28 -4.55
N VAL A 381 0.72 12.21 -4.20
CA VAL A 381 0.50 12.65 -2.82
C VAL A 381 -0.96 12.41 -2.46
N VAL A 382 -1.20 11.70 -1.36
CA VAL A 382 -2.54 11.41 -0.83
C VAL A 382 -2.66 12.04 0.54
N VAL A 383 -3.68 12.86 0.74
CA VAL A 383 -3.98 13.56 1.99
C VAL A 383 -5.33 13.05 2.50
N GLU A 384 -5.33 12.34 3.63
CA GLU A 384 -6.54 12.02 4.37
C GLU A 384 -6.76 13.10 5.43
N VAL A 385 -7.91 13.77 5.34
CA VAL A 385 -8.29 14.94 6.14
C VAL A 385 -9.28 14.49 7.21
N TYR A 386 -8.97 14.74 8.48
CA TYR A 386 -9.84 14.41 9.61
C TYR A 386 -10.37 15.70 10.25
N GLN A 387 -11.68 15.93 10.16
CA GLN A 387 -12.32 17.16 10.62
C GLN A 387 -13.51 16.90 11.54
N LEU A 388 -13.66 17.74 12.56
CA LEU A 388 -14.82 17.74 13.44
C LEU A 388 -15.95 18.56 12.81
N GLN A 389 -17.11 17.93 12.64
CA GLN A 389 -18.34 18.61 12.27
C GLN A 389 -19.28 18.66 13.46
N VAL A 390 -19.76 19.85 13.77
CA VAL A 390 -20.77 20.08 14.80
C VAL A 390 -22.08 20.35 14.07
N THR A 391 -23.03 19.43 14.17
CA THR A 391 -24.37 19.61 13.60
C THR A 391 -25.29 20.07 14.71
N ALA A 392 -25.92 21.23 14.52
CA ALA A 392 -27.01 21.66 15.40
C ALA A 392 -28.13 20.63 15.31
N ALA A 393 -28.65 20.22 16.47
CA ALA A 393 -29.74 19.27 16.54
C ALA A 393 -31.07 19.87 16.08
#